data_AF-A0A3M2YSS5-F1
#
_entry.id   AF-A0A3M2YSS5-F1
#
_cell.length_a   1.000
_cell.length_b   1.000
_cell.length_c   1.000
_cell.angle_alpha   90.00
_cell.angle_beta   90.00
_cell.angle_gamma   90.00
#
_symmetry.space_group_name_H-M   'P 1'
#
loop_
_entity.id
_entity.type
_entity.pdbx_description
1 polymer ?
#
loop_
_entity_poly.entity_id
_entity_poly.type
_entity_poly.pdbx_seq_one_letter_code
_entity_poly.pdbx_strand_id
1 'polypeptide(L)'
;GNGVHAYKLVNAKGEVHYVKFHWKTLQGIKNLDPKEVAQVQSKDYSHLTNDLVGAIKKGDFPKWDLYIQVLKPEDLAKFDFDPLDATKIWPDVPEKKIGQMVLNKNVDNFFQETEQVAMAPANLVPGIEPSEDRLLQGRVFSYADTQMYRLGANGLSLP
;
A
#
# COMPACT_ATOMS: atom_id res chain seq x y z
N GLY A 1 -7.44 -1.34 0.39
CA GLY A 1 -6.02 -1.75 0.44
C GLY A 1 -5.44 -1.34 1.78
N ASN A 2 -4.47 -2.06 2.33
CA ASN A 2 -3.92 -1.78 3.66
C ASN A 2 -2.40 -1.76 3.64
N GLY A 3 -1.78 -0.89 4.44
CA GLY A 3 -0.33 -0.90 4.66
C GLY A 3 0.15 -2.07 5.52
N VAL A 4 -0.78 -2.76 6.22
CA VAL A 4 -0.58 -3.88 7.15
C VAL A 4 0.16 -3.48 8.43
N HIS A 5 1.40 -3.02 8.28
CA HIS A 5 2.29 -2.65 9.37
C HIS A 5 1.89 -1.33 10.00
N ALA A 6 2.23 -1.15 11.28
CA ALA A 6 2.35 0.18 11.83
C ALA A 6 3.62 0.85 11.27
N TYR A 7 3.52 2.10 10.85
CA TYR A 7 4.66 2.99 10.61
C TYR A 7 4.77 3.97 11.77
N LYS A 8 5.95 4.57 11.96
CA LYS A 8 6.11 5.69 12.89
C LYS A 8 5.92 6.99 12.12
N LEU A 9 4.99 7.82 12.56
CA LEU A 9 4.90 9.23 12.15
C LEU A 9 5.58 10.09 13.20
N VAL A 10 6.51 10.93 12.77
CA VAL A 10 7.32 11.80 13.62
C VAL A 10 6.98 13.25 13.32
N ASN A 11 6.50 14.00 14.31
CA ASN A 11 6.15 15.39 14.11
C ASN A 11 7.36 16.34 14.26
N ALA A 12 7.13 17.64 14.04
CA ALA A 12 8.20 18.66 14.11
C ALA A 12 8.87 18.81 15.49
N LYS A 13 8.26 18.25 16.56
CA LYS A 13 8.83 18.23 17.91
C LYS A 13 9.59 16.92 18.21
N GLY A 14 9.65 16.00 17.26
CA GLY A 14 10.22 14.66 17.46
C GLY A 14 9.28 13.68 18.17
N GLU A 15 8.00 14.02 18.35
CA GLU A 15 7.03 13.12 18.99
C GLU A 15 6.59 12.04 17.99
N VAL A 16 6.57 10.79 18.44
CA VAL A 16 6.27 9.60 17.64
C VAL A 16 4.83 9.15 17.84
N HIS A 17 4.16 8.78 16.77
CA HIS A 17 2.91 8.02 16.79
C HIS A 17 3.02 6.80 15.87
N TYR A 18 2.46 5.66 16.29
CA TYR A 18 2.35 4.46 15.48
C TYR A 18 1.07 4.50 14.66
N VAL A 19 1.17 4.28 13.35
CA VAL A 19 0.09 4.54 12.40
C VAL A 19 -0.09 3.39 11.43
N LYS A 20 -1.33 2.90 11.30
CA LYS A 20 -1.74 2.01 10.21
C LYS A 20 -2.48 2.80 9.14
N PHE A 21 -2.22 2.49 7.86
CA PHE A 21 -2.83 3.12 6.70
C PHE A 21 -3.85 2.21 6.02
N HIS A 22 -5.00 2.78 5.64
CA HIS A 22 -6.07 2.09 4.93
C HIS A 22 -6.59 2.91 3.75
N TRP A 23 -6.59 2.31 2.57
CA TRP A 23 -7.24 2.81 1.36
C TRP A 23 -8.65 2.24 1.24
N LYS A 24 -9.65 3.07 1.52
CA LYS A 24 -11.07 2.71 1.41
C LYS A 24 -11.58 2.98 0.00
N THR A 25 -11.97 1.92 -0.71
CA THR A 25 -12.55 2.02 -2.07
C THR A 25 -13.86 2.79 -2.05
N LEU A 26 -14.03 3.70 -3.03
CA LEU A 26 -15.30 4.40 -3.27
C LEU A 26 -16.19 3.68 -4.28
N GLN A 27 -15.68 2.63 -4.94
CA GLN A 27 -16.42 1.78 -5.88
C GLN A 27 -17.16 0.62 -5.18
N GLY A 28 -16.91 0.44 -3.87
CA GLY A 28 -17.31 -0.75 -3.12
C GLY A 28 -16.35 -1.93 -3.31
N ILE A 29 -16.62 -3.02 -2.58
CA ILE A 29 -15.88 -4.28 -2.66
C ILE A 29 -16.71 -5.26 -3.50
N LYS A 30 -16.10 -5.82 -4.54
CA LYS A 30 -16.69 -6.85 -5.38
C LYS A 30 -15.67 -7.98 -5.53
N ASN A 31 -16.10 -9.19 -5.23
CA ASN A 31 -15.29 -10.40 -5.34
C ASN A 31 -16.00 -11.38 -6.27
N LEU A 32 -15.25 -12.28 -6.87
CA LEU A 32 -15.78 -13.41 -7.62
C LEU A 32 -15.94 -14.61 -6.70
N ASP A 33 -17.04 -15.34 -6.82
CA ASP A 33 -17.17 -16.66 -6.24
C ASP A 33 -16.35 -17.71 -7.03
N PRO A 34 -16.13 -18.93 -6.50
CA PRO A 34 -15.32 -19.93 -7.18
C PRO A 34 -15.80 -20.33 -8.59
N LYS A 35 -17.11 -20.30 -8.86
CA LYS A 35 -17.67 -20.60 -10.19
C LYS A 35 -17.41 -19.44 -11.15
N GLU A 36 -17.60 -18.21 -10.69
CA GLU A 36 -17.31 -17.00 -11.45
C GLU A 36 -15.83 -16.90 -11.80
N VAL A 37 -14.93 -17.25 -10.87
CA VAL A 37 -13.47 -17.33 -11.12
C VAL A 37 -13.17 -18.25 -12.29
N ALA A 38 -13.69 -19.49 -12.27
CA ALA A 38 -13.48 -20.45 -13.36
C ALA A 38 -14.04 -19.95 -14.69
N GLN A 39 -15.21 -19.32 -14.67
CA GLN A 39 -15.85 -18.76 -15.85
C GLN A 39 -15.01 -17.61 -16.46
N VAL A 40 -14.56 -16.66 -15.65
CA VAL A 40 -13.73 -15.54 -16.11
C VAL A 40 -12.40 -16.04 -16.65
N GLN A 41 -11.69 -16.89 -15.88
CA GLN A 41 -10.38 -17.41 -16.26
C GLN A 41 -10.41 -18.22 -17.56
N SER A 42 -11.54 -18.85 -17.89
CA SER A 42 -11.68 -19.60 -19.15
C SER A 42 -11.66 -18.73 -20.41
N LYS A 43 -11.88 -17.41 -20.28
CA LYS A 43 -11.97 -16.47 -21.41
C LYS A 43 -10.99 -15.31 -21.32
N ASP A 44 -10.64 -14.89 -20.11
CA ASP A 44 -9.83 -13.70 -19.88
C ASP A 44 -8.85 -13.92 -18.72
N TYR A 45 -7.58 -14.18 -19.06
CA TYR A 45 -6.49 -14.30 -18.10
C TYR A 45 -5.96 -12.93 -17.62
N SER A 46 -6.47 -11.83 -18.18
CA SER A 46 -6.04 -10.44 -17.91
C SER A 46 -7.17 -9.55 -17.37
N HIS A 47 -8.24 -10.14 -16.81
CA HIS A 47 -9.48 -9.42 -16.48
C HIS A 47 -9.29 -8.18 -15.59
N LEU A 48 -8.37 -8.21 -14.61
CA LEU A 48 -8.09 -7.05 -13.75
C LEU A 48 -7.42 -5.90 -14.50
N THR A 49 -6.48 -6.21 -15.41
CA THR A 49 -5.84 -5.19 -16.26
C THR A 49 -6.85 -4.61 -17.25
N ASN A 50 -7.68 -5.46 -17.87
CA ASN A 50 -8.75 -5.03 -18.78
C ASN A 50 -9.76 -4.10 -18.10
N ASP A 51 -10.17 -4.44 -16.87
CA ASP A 51 -11.08 -3.64 -16.06
C ASP A 51 -10.49 -2.26 -15.75
N LEU A 52 -9.31 -2.19 -15.13
CA LEU A 52 -8.69 -0.92 -14.72
C LEU A 52 -8.38 -0.01 -15.90
N VAL A 53 -7.72 -0.54 -16.94
CA VAL A 53 -7.36 0.24 -18.13
C VAL A 53 -8.62 0.70 -18.86
N GLY A 54 -9.62 -0.18 -18.97
CA GLY A 54 -10.91 0.11 -19.60
C GLY A 54 -11.71 1.19 -18.87
N ALA A 55 -11.75 1.14 -17.54
CA ALA A 55 -12.41 2.15 -16.71
C ALA A 55 -11.77 3.53 -16.90
N ILE A 56 -10.44 3.61 -16.80
CA ILE A 56 -9.71 4.87 -17.02
C ILE A 56 -9.93 5.42 -18.43
N LYS A 57 -9.91 4.57 -19.47
CA LYS A 57 -10.20 4.98 -20.86
C LYS A 57 -11.61 5.56 -21.04
N LYS A 58 -12.58 5.09 -20.26
CA LYS A 58 -13.97 5.57 -20.30
C LYS A 58 -14.21 6.81 -19.44
N GLY A 59 -13.19 7.31 -18.72
CA GLY A 59 -13.34 8.40 -17.76
C GLY A 59 -13.95 7.97 -16.41
N ASP A 60 -14.10 6.66 -16.17
CA ASP A 60 -14.58 6.10 -14.91
C ASP A 60 -13.39 5.89 -13.96
N PHE A 61 -12.90 7.01 -13.39
CA PHE A 61 -11.67 7.02 -12.61
C PHE A 61 -11.89 6.43 -11.22
N PRO A 62 -11.23 5.32 -10.86
CA PRO A 62 -11.40 4.73 -9.55
C PRO A 62 -10.74 5.59 -8.48
N LYS A 63 -11.39 5.65 -7.31
CA LYS A 63 -11.00 6.49 -6.18
C LYS A 63 -10.91 5.71 -4.88
N TRP A 64 -10.01 6.16 -4.02
CA TRP A 64 -9.87 5.67 -2.66
C TRP A 64 -9.65 6.82 -1.70
N ASP A 65 -10.37 6.81 -0.58
CA ASP A 65 -10.07 7.68 0.55
C ASP A 65 -8.96 7.05 1.41
N LEU A 66 -7.98 7.85 1.81
CA LEU A 66 -6.92 7.43 2.73
C LEU A 66 -7.35 7.68 4.17
N TYR A 67 -7.31 6.62 4.97
CA TYR A 67 -7.57 6.62 6.40
C TYR A 67 -6.32 6.22 7.19
N ILE A 68 -6.24 6.70 8.42
CA ILE A 68 -5.23 6.30 9.40
C ILE A 68 -5.87 5.89 10.72
N GLN A 69 -5.27 4.88 11.36
CA GLN A 69 -5.43 4.58 12.78
C GLN A 69 -4.16 4.99 13.51
N VAL A 70 -4.28 5.54 14.73
CA VAL A 70 -3.14 6.17 15.42
C VAL A 70 -3.06 5.67 16.86
N LEU A 71 -1.87 5.24 17.29
CA LEU A 71 -1.53 4.89 18.66
C LEU A 71 -0.32 5.69 19.14
N LYS A 72 -0.30 6.05 20.42
CA LYS A 72 0.92 6.57 21.05
C LYS A 72 1.84 5.41 21.47
N PRO A 73 3.15 5.64 21.63
CA PRO A 73 4.07 4.61 22.10
C PRO A 73 3.64 3.94 23.40
N GLU A 74 3.14 4.72 24.36
CA GLU A 74 2.66 4.22 25.65
C GLU A 74 1.37 3.39 25.57
N ASP A 75 0.64 3.45 24.46
CA ASP A 75 -0.59 2.68 24.25
C ASP A 75 -0.31 1.26 23.73
N LEU A 76 0.87 0.99 23.16
CA LEU A 76 1.18 -0.30 22.56
C LEU A 76 1.08 -1.46 23.57
N ALA A 77 1.48 -1.21 24.82
CA ALA A 77 1.47 -2.21 25.89
C ALA A 77 0.09 -2.45 26.51
N LYS A 78 -0.96 -1.73 26.06
CA LYS A 78 -2.32 -1.82 26.62
C LYS A 78 -3.21 -2.85 25.92
N PHE A 79 -2.74 -3.44 24.83
CA PHE A 79 -3.49 -4.41 24.04
C PHE A 79 -3.19 -5.84 24.50
N ASP A 80 -4.18 -6.73 24.35
CA ASP A 80 -4.04 -8.17 24.62
C ASP A 80 -3.25 -8.91 23.53
N PHE A 81 -2.78 -8.19 22.51
CA PHE A 81 -1.93 -8.66 21.43
C PHE A 81 -0.84 -7.61 21.16
N ASP A 82 0.26 -8.02 20.51
CA ASP A 82 1.30 -7.08 20.07
C ASP A 82 0.79 -6.23 18.89
N PRO A 83 0.61 -4.90 19.04
CA PRO A 83 0.09 -4.07 17.94
C PRO A 83 1.05 -3.96 16.74
N LEU A 84 2.33 -4.37 16.90
CA LEU A 84 3.34 -4.45 15.84
C LEU A 84 3.43 -5.85 15.20
N ASP A 85 2.57 -6.80 15.59
CA ASP A 85 2.40 -8.08 14.89
C ASP A 85 1.65 -7.87 13.57
N ALA A 86 2.35 -8.11 12.45
CA ALA A 86 1.80 -7.98 11.09
C ALA A 86 0.59 -8.88 10.80
N THR A 87 0.32 -9.89 11.63
CA THR A 87 -0.87 -10.75 11.51
C THR A 87 -2.13 -10.18 12.18
N LYS A 88 -2.04 -9.03 12.85
CA LYS A 88 -3.14 -8.43 13.63
C LYS A 88 -3.65 -7.13 13.02
N ILE A 89 -4.97 -6.95 13.08
CA ILE A 89 -5.63 -5.65 12.87
C ILE A 89 -5.75 -4.90 14.20
N TRP A 90 -6.06 -3.61 14.17
CA TRP A 90 -6.43 -2.83 15.36
C TRP A 90 -7.94 -2.61 15.35
N PRO A 91 -8.75 -3.47 16.00
CA PRO A 91 -10.20 -3.47 15.82
C PRO A 91 -10.89 -2.22 16.40
N ASP A 92 -10.46 -1.76 17.58
CA ASP A 92 -11.14 -0.70 18.34
C ASP A 92 -10.49 0.68 18.21
N VAL A 93 -9.48 0.81 17.35
CA VAL A 93 -8.80 2.10 17.11
C VAL A 93 -9.56 2.85 16.01
N PRO A 94 -10.08 4.07 16.27
CA PRO A 94 -10.86 4.79 15.29
C PRO A 94 -10.04 5.19 14.06
N GLU A 95 -10.66 5.13 12.89
CA GLU A 95 -10.06 5.59 11.64
C GLU A 95 -10.34 7.08 11.39
N LYS A 96 -9.33 7.82 10.93
CA LYS A 96 -9.45 9.22 10.50
C LYS A 96 -9.09 9.36 9.02
N LYS A 97 -9.99 9.93 8.22
CA LYS A 97 -9.71 10.28 6.82
C LYS A 97 -8.68 11.41 6.75
N ILE A 98 -7.66 11.27 5.91
CA ILE A 98 -6.58 12.25 5.72
C ILE A 98 -6.36 12.66 4.26
N GLY A 99 -7.01 12.01 3.30
CA GLY A 99 -6.86 12.37 1.89
C GLY A 99 -7.70 11.51 0.96
N GLN A 100 -7.52 11.72 -0.34
CA GLN A 100 -8.14 10.95 -1.41
C GLN A 100 -7.15 10.77 -2.56
N MET A 101 -7.14 9.60 -3.16
CA MET A 101 -6.41 9.27 -4.38
C MET A 101 -7.40 8.99 -5.51
N VAL A 102 -7.08 9.48 -6.70
CA VAL A 102 -7.79 9.18 -7.95
C VAL A 102 -6.78 8.70 -8.98
N LEU A 103 -7.05 7.57 -9.63
CA LEU A 103 -6.24 7.07 -10.74
C LEU A 103 -6.94 7.46 -12.04
N ASN A 104 -6.37 8.39 -12.80
CA ASN A 104 -7.05 9.02 -13.94
C ASN A 104 -6.24 9.02 -15.24
N LYS A 105 -5.09 8.35 -15.28
CA LYS A 105 -4.26 8.24 -16.48
C LYS A 105 -3.66 6.84 -16.58
N ASN A 106 -3.70 6.25 -17.77
CA ASN A 106 -2.96 5.04 -18.08
C ASN A 106 -1.51 5.39 -18.44
N VAL A 107 -0.61 4.42 -18.27
CA VAL A 107 0.79 4.55 -18.74
C VAL A 107 0.84 4.67 -20.25
N ASP A 108 1.83 5.41 -20.74
CA ASP A 108 2.12 5.58 -22.16
C ASP A 108 2.94 4.36 -22.69
N ASN A 109 3.78 3.77 -21.85
CA ASN A 109 4.56 2.56 -22.12
C ASN A 109 4.64 1.62 -20.89
N PHE A 110 4.11 0.40 -21.04
CA PHE A 110 4.07 -0.58 -19.94
C PHE A 110 5.46 -0.96 -19.41
N PHE A 111 6.43 -1.22 -20.30
CA PHE A 111 7.77 -1.62 -19.87
C PHE A 111 8.45 -0.48 -19.12
N GLN A 112 8.46 0.71 -19.71
CA GLN A 112 9.19 1.85 -19.16
C GLN A 112 8.62 2.35 -17.83
N GLU A 113 7.30 2.27 -17.64
CA GLU A 113 6.62 2.82 -16.48
C GLU A 113 6.16 1.76 -15.48
N THR A 114 5.51 0.68 -15.93
CA THR A 114 4.96 -0.35 -15.02
C THR A 114 5.98 -1.42 -14.65
N GLU A 115 6.76 -1.92 -15.61
CA GLU A 115 7.73 -2.99 -15.35
C GLU A 115 8.99 -2.46 -14.63
N GLN A 116 9.44 -1.26 -15.00
CA GLN A 116 10.65 -0.66 -14.44
C GLN A 116 10.44 0.07 -13.10
N VAL A 117 9.20 0.28 -12.63
CA VAL A 117 8.98 0.98 -11.37
C VAL A 117 9.64 0.26 -10.18
N ALA A 118 10.23 1.03 -9.28
CA ALA A 118 10.96 0.57 -8.12
C ALA A 118 10.23 0.95 -6.82
N MET A 119 9.28 0.12 -6.39
CA MET A 119 8.55 0.32 -5.13
C MET A 119 9.34 -0.30 -3.96
N ALA A 120 9.75 0.49 -2.96
CA ALA A 120 10.45 -0.02 -1.77
C ALA A 120 9.98 0.68 -0.49
N PRO A 121 9.74 -0.05 0.62
CA PRO A 121 9.47 0.57 1.93
C PRO A 121 10.63 1.41 2.48
N ALA A 122 11.83 1.27 1.93
CA ALA A 122 12.99 2.10 2.24
C ALA A 122 12.88 3.54 1.71
N ASN A 123 12.03 3.78 0.71
CA ASN A 123 11.81 5.10 0.13
C ASN A 123 10.93 5.93 1.06
N LEU A 124 11.55 6.42 2.14
CA LEU A 124 10.92 7.19 3.19
C LEU A 124 11.21 8.68 3.02
N VAL A 125 10.38 9.50 3.66
CA VAL A 125 10.56 10.96 3.73
C VAL A 125 10.61 11.39 5.20
N PRO A 126 11.25 12.53 5.53
CA PRO A 126 11.26 13.04 6.89
C PRO A 126 9.85 13.11 7.48
N GLY A 127 9.68 12.53 8.66
CA GLY A 127 8.38 12.40 9.34
C GLY A 127 7.69 11.04 9.18
N ILE A 128 8.23 10.13 8.36
CA ILE A 128 7.74 8.74 8.24
C ILE A 128 8.91 7.77 8.39
N GLU A 129 8.80 6.85 9.33
CA GLU A 129 9.83 5.87 9.69
C GLU A 129 9.24 4.45 9.83
N PRO A 130 10.06 3.40 9.68
CA PRO A 130 9.60 2.04 9.94
C PRO A 130 9.45 1.83 11.45
N SER A 131 8.35 1.20 11.88
CA SER A 131 8.23 0.69 13.25
C SER A 131 9.09 -0.56 13.45
N GLU A 132 9.09 -1.06 14.68
CA GLU A 132 9.81 -2.26 15.10
C GLU A 132 9.07 -3.56 14.71
N ASP A 133 8.01 -3.50 13.90
CA ASP A 133 7.42 -4.67 13.23
C ASP A 133 8.52 -5.42 12.46
N ARG A 134 8.80 -6.65 12.90
CA ARG A 134 9.93 -7.44 12.41
C ARG A 134 9.80 -7.82 10.94
N LEU A 135 8.57 -7.95 10.44
CA LEU A 135 8.33 -8.21 9.02
C LEU A 135 8.63 -6.95 8.21
N LEU A 136 8.20 -5.77 8.68
CA LEU A 136 8.52 -4.50 8.04
C LEU A 136 10.03 -4.25 7.99
N GLN A 137 10.75 -4.52 9.08
CA GLN A 137 12.20 -4.35 9.15
C GLN A 137 12.94 -5.11 8.05
N GLY A 138 12.56 -6.36 7.77
CA GLY A 138 13.12 -7.13 6.65
C GLY A 138 12.78 -6.53 5.27
N ARG A 139 11.58 -5.97 5.12
CA ARG A 139 11.14 -5.34 3.86
C ARG A 139 11.87 -4.03 3.56
N VAL A 140 12.30 -3.28 4.58
CA VAL A 140 13.13 -2.08 4.36
C VAL A 140 14.42 -2.44 3.64
N PHE A 141 15.02 -3.59 3.94
CA PHE A 141 16.20 -4.06 3.21
C PHE A 141 15.86 -4.68 1.85
N SER A 142 14.98 -5.68 1.85
CA SER A 142 14.82 -6.62 0.72
C SER A 142 14.43 -5.97 -0.61
N TYR A 143 13.61 -4.92 -0.59
CA TYR A 143 13.11 -4.32 -1.82
C TYR A 143 14.20 -3.52 -2.56
N ALA A 144 14.99 -2.72 -1.84
CA ALA A 144 16.09 -1.98 -2.45
C ALA A 144 17.18 -2.92 -2.96
N ASP A 145 17.49 -3.97 -2.18
CA ASP A 145 18.46 -5.00 -2.57
C ASP A 145 18.07 -5.71 -3.88
N THR A 146 16.82 -6.19 -4.00
CA THR A 146 16.38 -6.87 -5.24
C THR A 146 16.31 -5.92 -6.45
N GLN A 147 16.06 -4.63 -6.23
CA GLN A 147 16.04 -3.64 -7.31
C GLN A 147 17.43 -3.39 -7.90
N MET A 148 18.48 -3.45 -7.09
CA MET A 148 19.86 -3.37 -7.57
C MET A 148 20.17 -4.47 -8.59
N TYR A 149 19.63 -5.68 -8.38
CA TYR A 149 19.74 -6.78 -9.34
C TYR A 149 18.81 -6.60 -10.54
N ARG A 150 17.52 -6.33 -10.30
CA ARG A 150 16.48 -6.31 -11.34
C ARG A 150 16.61 -5.14 -12.32
N LEU A 151 17.01 -3.97 -11.84
CA LEU A 151 17.08 -2.72 -12.63
C LEU A 151 18.52 -2.25 -12.82
N GLY A 152 19.44 -2.65 -11.94
CA GLY A 152 20.81 -2.17 -11.91
C GLY A 152 21.02 -1.04 -10.90
N ALA A 153 22.30 -0.71 -10.66
CA ALA A 153 22.71 0.28 -9.66
C ALA A 153 22.09 1.67 -9.85
N ASN A 154 21.89 2.08 -11.10
CA ASN A 154 21.26 3.35 -11.46
C ASN A 154 19.75 3.21 -11.73
N GLY A 155 19.10 2.13 -11.28
CA GLY A 155 17.67 1.93 -11.51
C GLY A 155 16.80 3.08 -10.97
N LEU A 156 17.23 3.73 -9.89
CA LEU A 156 16.52 4.88 -9.31
C LEU A 156 16.70 6.20 -10.10
N SER A 157 17.50 6.22 -11.17
CA SER A 157 17.60 7.35 -12.09
C SER A 157 16.73 7.20 -13.34
N LEU A 158 15.94 6.12 -13.43
CA LEU A 158 14.94 5.97 -14.49
C LEU A 158 13.85 7.06 -14.33
N PRO A 159 13.21 7.50 -15.44
CA PRO A 159 12.16 8.53 -15.41
C PRO A 159 10.98 8.20 -14.49
#